data_AF-A0AAU0S734-F1
#
_entry.id   AF-A0AAU0S734-F1
#
_cell.length_a   1.000
_cell.length_b   1.000
_cell.length_c   1.000
_cell.angle_alpha   90.00
_cell.angle_beta   90.00
_cell.angle_gamma   90.00
#
_symmetry.space_group_name_H-M   'P 1'
#
loop_
_entity.id
_entity.type
_entity.pdbx_description
1 polymer ?
#
loop_
_entity_poly.entity_id
_entity_poly.type
_entity_poly.pdbx_seq_one_letter_code
_entity_poly.pdbx_strand_id
1 'polypeptide(L)'
;MATGSLQNVIICVPVTSGASVAPCSSVGGVKQKPVMQIAYVIDPASANYFDMALEPLDPASVATVFSVGFSFVLLFFLVARGAGVVLNLIRKG
;
A
#
# COMPACT_ATOMS: atom_id res chain seq x y z
N MET A 1 16.68 10.39 12.06
CA MET A 1 15.66 10.03 13.07
C MET A 1 15.47 8.52 12.92
N ALA A 2 15.81 7.73 13.92
CA ALA A 2 15.84 6.27 13.79
C ALA A 2 14.40 5.76 13.69
N THR A 3 13.98 5.29 12.52
CA THR A 3 12.62 4.87 12.17
C THR A 3 12.25 3.47 12.70
N GLY A 4 13.11 2.88 13.52
CA GLY A 4 12.86 1.61 14.18
C GLY A 4 14.14 1.02 14.77
N SER A 5 13.97 0.00 15.60
CA SER A 5 15.09 -0.80 16.12
C SER A 5 14.89 -2.26 15.75
N LEU A 6 15.99 -2.95 15.46
CA LEU A 6 15.98 -4.40 15.33
C LEU A 6 15.87 -4.97 16.74
N GLN A 7 14.78 -5.68 17.02
CA GLN A 7 14.62 -6.40 18.27
C GLN A 7 14.61 -7.89 18.01
N ASN A 8 15.25 -8.62 18.91
CA ASN A 8 15.27 -10.07 18.88
C ASN A 8 14.01 -10.56 19.59
N VAL A 9 13.06 -11.09 18.84
CA VAL A 9 11.77 -11.54 19.36
C VAL A 9 11.74 -13.06 19.40
N ILE A 10 11.19 -13.61 20.48
CA ILE A 10 10.95 -15.05 20.62
C ILE A 10 9.55 -15.33 20.07
N ILE A 11 9.47 -16.15 19.01
CA ILE A 11 8.20 -16.59 18.44
C ILE A 11 8.02 -18.07 18.73
N CYS A 12 6.83 -18.44 19.21
CA CYS A 12 6.48 -19.82 19.50
C CYS A 12 5.90 -20.49 18.25
N VAL A 13 6.65 -21.44 17.67
CA VAL A 13 6.25 -22.14 16.45
C VAL A 13 5.77 -23.56 16.80
N PRO A 14 4.65 -24.04 16.21
CA PRO A 14 4.16 -25.40 16.46
C PRO A 14 5.13 -26.45 15.90
N VAL A 15 5.38 -27.51 16.67
CA VAL A 15 6.21 -28.65 16.28
C VAL A 15 5.39 -29.94 16.32
N THR A 16 5.54 -30.77 15.28
CA THR A 16 4.84 -32.05 15.14
C THR A 16 5.53 -33.20 15.88
N SER A 17 6.80 -33.05 16.24
CA SER A 17 7.57 -33.99 17.06
C SER A 17 8.52 -33.23 18.00
N GLY A 18 8.51 -33.56 19.29
CA GLY A 18 9.33 -32.88 20.31
C GLY A 18 8.61 -32.67 21.66
N ALA A 19 9.24 -31.93 22.57
CA ALA A 19 8.66 -31.44 23.82
C ALA A 19 8.56 -29.90 23.78
N SER A 20 7.59 -29.32 24.50
CA SER A 20 7.48 -27.88 24.66
C SER A 20 8.67 -27.35 25.45
N VAL A 21 9.33 -26.30 24.98
CA VAL A 21 10.49 -25.69 25.65
C VAL A 21 10.13 -24.28 26.11
N ALA A 22 10.35 -23.98 27.39
CA ALA A 22 10.10 -22.65 27.95
C ALA A 22 10.90 -21.58 27.18
N PRO A 23 10.32 -20.40 26.88
CA PRO A 23 9.10 -19.81 27.46
C PRO A 23 7.77 -20.19 26.77
N CYS A 24 7.79 -21.00 25.71
CA CYS A 24 6.59 -21.40 24.97
C CYS A 24 5.90 -22.59 25.63
N SER A 25 4.64 -22.43 26.06
CA SER A 25 3.81 -23.51 26.60
C SER A 25 3.05 -24.25 25.51
N SER A 26 2.44 -25.39 25.86
CA SER A 26 1.52 -26.10 24.94
C SER A 26 0.19 -25.35 24.90
N VAL A 27 -0.20 -24.85 23.73
CA VAL A 27 -1.49 -24.18 23.51
C VAL A 27 -2.34 -25.05 22.61
N GLY A 28 -3.53 -25.46 23.09
CA GLY A 28 -4.44 -26.31 22.30
C GLY A 28 -3.92 -27.72 22.02
N GLY A 29 -3.03 -28.27 22.86
CA GLY A 29 -2.43 -29.60 22.67
C GLY A 29 -1.30 -29.65 21.65
N VAL A 30 -0.98 -28.52 21.01
CA VAL A 30 0.14 -28.39 20.08
C VAL A 30 1.38 -27.95 20.85
N LYS A 31 2.44 -28.73 20.74
CA LYS A 31 3.74 -28.41 21.35
C LYS A 31 4.41 -27.31 20.55
N GLN A 32 5.04 -26.37 21.25
CA GLN A 32 5.68 -25.22 20.61
C GLN A 32 7.15 -25.14 21.00
N LYS A 33 7.99 -24.71 20.04
CA LYS A 33 9.40 -24.43 20.26
C LYS A 33 9.64 -22.92 20.09
N PRO A 34 10.41 -22.28 20.98
CA PRO A 34 10.84 -20.90 20.80
C PRO A 34 11.84 -20.83 19.63
N VAL A 35 11.55 -19.95 18.68
CA VAL A 35 12.46 -19.59 17.59
C VAL A 35 12.79 -18.11 17.73
N MET A 36 14.07 -17.79 17.75
CA MET A 36 14.54 -16.40 17.73
C MET A 36 14.40 -15.89 16.30
N GLN A 37 13.67 -14.79 16.12
CA GLN A 37 13.61 -14.07 14.85
C GLN A 37 13.85 -12.58 15.10
N ILE A 38 14.55 -11.96 14.15
CA ILE A 38 14.79 -10.53 14.17
C ILE A 38 13.56 -9.86 13.58
N ALA A 39 12.88 -9.03 14.37
CA ALA A 39 11.73 -8.26 13.93
C ALA A 39 12.08 -6.77 13.92
N TYR A 40 11.49 -6.05 12.96
CA TYR A 40 11.54 -4.60 12.90
C TYR A 40 10.49 -4.04 13.85
N VAL A 41 10.93 -3.44 14.95
CA VAL A 41 10.01 -2.73 15.86
C VAL A 41 9.98 -1.29 15.43
N ILE A 42 8.86 -0.93 14.82
CA ILE A 42 8.57 0.41 14.30
C ILE A 42 7.99 1.25 15.45
N ASP A 43 8.48 2.48 15.60
CA ASP A 43 7.90 3.45 16.54
C ASP A 43 6.45 3.76 16.10
N PRO A 44 5.44 3.62 16.97
CA PRO A 44 4.05 3.93 16.63
C PRO A 44 3.85 5.35 16.07
N ALA A 45 4.73 6.31 16.39
CA ALA A 45 4.68 7.66 15.80
C ALA A 45 4.95 7.67 14.28
N SER A 46 5.63 6.65 13.76
CA SER A 46 5.95 6.46 12.34
C SER A 46 5.07 5.45 11.63
N ALA A 47 4.14 4.80 12.33
CA ALA A 47 3.23 3.79 11.77
C ALA A 47 2.45 4.32 10.55
N ASN A 48 1.93 5.55 10.62
CA ASN A 48 1.19 6.17 9.53
C ASN A 48 1.98 6.26 8.21
N TYR A 49 3.31 6.42 8.27
CA TYR A 49 4.14 6.48 7.06
C TYR A 49 4.25 5.10 6.38
N PHE A 50 4.30 4.03 7.18
CA PHE A 50 4.33 2.67 6.68
C PHE A 50 2.95 2.22 6.21
N ASP A 51 1.87 2.59 6.90
CA ASP A 51 0.50 2.27 6.48
C ASP A 51 0.19 2.89 5.10
N MET A 52 0.60 4.14 4.86
CA MET A 52 0.48 4.77 3.54
C MET A 52 1.35 4.13 2.46
N ALA A 53 2.49 3.55 2.83
CA ALA A 53 3.40 2.87 1.90
C ALA A 53 2.97 1.42 1.59
N LEU A 54 2.26 0.77 2.52
CA LEU A 54 1.73 -0.58 2.37
C LEU A 54 0.31 -0.60 1.79
N GLU A 55 -0.38 0.53 1.72
CA GLU A 55 -1.70 0.60 1.11
C GLU A 55 -1.62 0.13 -0.35
N PRO A 56 -2.27 -0.99 -0.71
CA PRO A 56 -2.17 -1.52 -2.05
C PRO A 56 -2.77 -0.50 -3.03
N LEU A 57 -1.94 -0.04 -3.96
CA LEU A 57 -2.36 0.94 -4.95
C LEU A 57 -3.45 0.32 -5.82
N ASP A 58 -4.72 0.69 -5.57
CA ASP A 58 -5.85 0.17 -6.32
C ASP A 58 -5.79 0.68 -7.77
N PRO A 59 -5.55 -0.19 -8.76
CA PRO A 59 -5.40 0.24 -10.14
C PRO A 59 -6.68 0.86 -10.71
N ALA A 60 -7.85 0.49 -10.17
CA ALA A 60 -9.11 1.06 -10.59
C ALA A 60 -9.22 2.53 -10.16
N SER A 61 -8.92 2.85 -8.90
CA SER A 61 -8.88 4.24 -8.41
C SER A 61 -7.91 5.11 -9.23
N VAL A 62 -6.69 4.63 -9.51
CA VAL A 62 -5.70 5.36 -10.30
C VAL A 62 -6.18 5.60 -11.73
N ALA A 63 -6.78 4.59 -12.36
CA ALA A 63 -7.33 4.70 -13.70
C ALA A 63 -8.47 5.73 -13.76
N THR A 64 -9.34 5.79 -12.75
CA THR A 64 -10.44 6.78 -12.71
C THR A 64 -9.91 8.21 -12.58
N VAL A 65 -8.97 8.47 -11.67
CA VAL A 65 -8.40 9.81 -11.49
C VAL A 65 -7.67 10.28 -12.75
N PHE A 66 -6.87 9.39 -13.36
CA PHE A 66 -6.13 9.71 -14.57
C PHE A 66 -7.05 9.96 -15.78
N SER A 67 -8.05 9.10 -15.98
CA SER A 67 -9.00 9.22 -17.09
C SER A 67 -9.85 10.48 -16.99
N VAL A 68 -10.29 10.86 -15.79
CA VAL A 68 -11.02 12.12 -15.57
C VAL A 68 -10.14 13.32 -15.92
N GLY A 69 -8.89 13.37 -15.43
CA GLY A 69 -7.96 14.44 -15.76
C GLY A 69 -7.70 14.55 -17.27
N PHE A 70 -7.45 13.43 -17.93
CA PHE A 70 -7.25 13.37 -19.38
C PHE A 70 -8.49 13.85 -20.17
N SER A 71 -9.69 13.49 -19.72
CA SER A 71 -10.95 13.90 -20.36
C SER A 71 -11.14 15.42 -20.36
N PHE A 72 -10.78 16.11 -19.27
CA PHE A 72 -10.84 17.56 -19.20
C PHE A 72 -9.91 18.22 -20.22
N VAL A 73 -8.68 17.73 -20.34
CA VAL A 73 -7.71 18.25 -21.32
C VAL A 73 -8.24 18.09 -22.74
N LEU A 74 -8.78 16.92 -23.07
CA LEU A 74 -9.40 16.68 -24.38
C LEU A 74 -10.61 17.58 -24.64
N LEU A 75 -11.45 17.80 -23.63
CA LEU A 75 -12.62 18.66 -23.75
C LEU A 75 -12.20 20.10 -24.06
N PHE A 76 -11.26 20.67 -23.30
CA PHE A 76 -10.75 22.02 -23.57
C PHE A 76 -10.10 22.12 -24.94
N PHE A 77 -9.33 21.11 -25.35
CA PHE A 77 -8.74 21.05 -26.69
C PHE A 77 -9.80 21.05 -27.79
N LEU A 78 -10.82 20.20 -27.67
CA LEU A 78 -11.91 20.11 -28.65
C LEU A 78 -12.75 21.39 -28.71
N VAL A 79 -13.03 22.02 -27.57
CA VAL A 79 -13.73 23.31 -27.51
C VAL A 79 -12.93 24.40 -28.22
N ALA A 80 -11.63 24.51 -27.95
CA ALA A 80 -10.76 25.47 -28.63
C ALA A 80 -10.71 25.22 -30.14
N ARG A 81 -10.64 23.96 -30.56
CA ARG A 81 -10.65 23.60 -31.99
C ARG A 81 -12.00 23.89 -32.64
N GLY A 82 -13.11 23.61 -31.95
CA GLY A 82 -14.46 23.89 -32.41
C GLY A 82 -14.70 25.38 -32.61
N ALA A 83 -14.29 26.21 -31.64
CA ALA A 83 -14.35 27.66 -31.76
C ALA A 83 -13.59 28.16 -33.00
N GLY A 84 -12.39 27.63 -33.25
CA GLY A 84 -11.61 27.96 -34.45
C GLY A 84 -12.32 27.59 -35.76
N VAL A 85 -13.00 26.44 -35.80
CA VAL A 85 -13.77 26.00 -36.98
C VAL A 85 -14.99 26.90 -37.22
N VAL A 86 -15.74 27.24 -36.16
CA VAL A 86 -16.92 28.13 -36.25
C VAL A 86 -16.52 29.52 -36.75
N LEU A 87 -15.44 30.10 -36.20
CA LEU A 87 -14.94 31.40 -36.64
C LEU A 87 -14.45 31.38 -38.09
N ASN A 88 -13.88 30.27 -38.55
CA ASN A 88 -13.42 30.12 -39.93
C ASN A 88 -14.59 29.95 -40.92
N LEU A 89 -15.69 29.33 -40.48
CA LEU A 89 -16.94 29.26 -41.24
C LEU A 89 -17.58 30.65 -41.40
N ILE A 90 -17.67 31.43 -40.32
CA ILE A 90 -18.19 32.81 -40.36
C ILE A 90 -17.33 33.71 -41.27
N ARG A 91 -16.01 33.50 -41.31
CA ARG A 91 -15.09 34.31 -42.13
C ARG A 91 -15.15 34.00 -43.63
N LYS A 92 -15.63 32.81 -43.99
CA LYS A 92 -15.75 32.36 -45.39
C LYS A 92 -17.16 32.48 -45.96
N GLY A 93 -18.17 32.69 -45.12
CA GLY A 93 -19.55 32.96 -45.50
C GLY A 93 -19.81 34.42 -45.86
#